data_AF-A0AAN8ZDG5-F1
#
_entry.id   AF-A0AAN8ZDG5-F1
#
_cell.length_a   1.000
_cell.length_b   1.000
_cell.length_c   1.000
_cell.angle_alpha   90.00
_cell.angle_beta   90.00
_cell.angle_gamma   90.00
#
_symmetry.space_group_name_H-M   'P 1'
#
loop_
_entity.id
_entity.type
_entity.pdbx_description
1 polymer ?
#
loop_
_entity_poly.entity_id
_entity_poly.type
_entity_poly.pdbx_seq_one_letter_code
_entity_poly.pdbx_strand_id
1 'polypeptide(L)'
;MGGQEVAPKQELVIPKQSKFRYNSPFTQVTLIGLVCFCCPGMYQALSGMGGGGQVDPTAANNANTAIYTTFAVFGVLGGGIYNVLGPHLTLLSGCSTYVLYAGSFLYYNHHHHQAFAITAGAILGIGAGLLWAAQGAIMTSYPPVPRKGLYISLFWSTFSMGGVIGGLIPFVLNYDRNKAVSVSDATYIGFMCFMSAGTLLSLAILPPTKVVREDGSRCSNIEYSSVWVEAVEISKLFLNWKMLLIVPGAWASNFFYSYQFNNVNGVLFNLRTKGLNSLFYWGAQILGSFGIGYVLDFSFESRRKRGFVGIAIVALLSSVIWSGGLANQLNYSRTDPPKRLDFKESGSSFAGPFVLYFCYGLLDAMFQSLVYWVIGTLADDSETLSRYTGFYKGVQSAGAAVAWQMDTLKVSLLSELVVNWGLMTLSYPFLIVLVYFAMTDQTENMEETTKATDPSLDNSIHVRSCPNKDQGSSYL
;
A
#
# COMPACT_ATOMS: atom_id res chain seq x y z
N MET A 1 12.77 62.74 -23.66
CA MET A 1 12.63 61.28 -23.86
C MET A 1 13.59 60.59 -22.90
N GLY A 2 13.15 60.32 -21.66
CA GLY A 2 13.94 59.59 -20.67
C GLY A 2 13.52 58.13 -20.69
N GLY A 3 14.38 57.25 -21.21
CA GLY A 3 14.15 55.81 -21.18
C GLY A 3 14.38 55.30 -19.76
N GLN A 4 13.35 54.72 -19.14
CA GLN A 4 13.51 53.93 -17.92
C GLN A 4 14.18 52.61 -18.28
N GLU A 5 15.43 52.48 -17.83
CA GLU A 5 16.20 51.25 -17.86
C GLU A 5 15.56 50.25 -16.88
N VAL A 6 14.94 49.20 -17.42
CA VAL A 6 14.35 48.12 -16.62
C VAL A 6 15.50 47.31 -16.01
N ALA A 7 15.67 47.41 -14.70
CA ALA A 7 16.66 46.62 -13.97
C ALA A 7 16.44 45.11 -14.20
N PRO A 8 17.50 44.32 -14.47
CA PRO A 8 17.37 42.89 -14.65
C PRO A 8 16.92 42.23 -13.35
N LYS A 9 15.84 41.44 -13.39
CA LYS A 9 15.45 40.54 -12.30
C LYS A 9 16.63 39.62 -11.99
N GLN A 10 17.28 39.83 -10.85
CA GLN A 10 18.24 38.86 -10.32
C GLN A 10 17.49 37.55 -10.07
N GLU A 11 17.68 36.57 -10.95
CA GLU A 11 17.40 35.18 -10.60
C GLU A 11 18.28 34.81 -9.41
N LEU A 12 17.65 34.59 -8.26
CA LEU A 12 18.30 34.05 -7.08
C LEU A 12 18.87 32.68 -7.47
N VAL A 13 20.16 32.62 -7.80
CA VAL A 13 20.88 31.36 -8.04
C VAL A 13 21.04 30.69 -6.69
N ILE A 14 20.03 29.92 -6.28
CA ILE A 14 20.09 29.13 -5.05
C ILE A 14 21.18 28.08 -5.26
N PRO A 15 22.22 28.02 -4.42
CA PRO A 15 23.27 27.02 -4.56
C PRO A 15 22.64 25.63 -4.49
N LYS A 16 22.91 24.79 -5.50
CA LYS A 16 22.41 23.40 -5.57
C LYS A 16 22.80 22.66 -4.29
N GLN A 17 21.85 22.49 -3.38
CA GLN A 17 22.06 21.76 -2.13
C GLN A 17 22.26 20.27 -2.43
N SER A 18 23.13 19.60 -1.67
CA SER A 18 23.36 18.16 -1.84
C SER A 18 22.07 17.36 -1.62
N LYS A 19 21.78 16.42 -2.54
CA LYS A 19 20.60 15.55 -2.48
C LYS A 19 20.58 14.64 -1.25
N PHE A 20 21.75 14.28 -0.73
CA PHE A 20 21.91 13.38 0.42
C PHE A 20 21.94 14.10 1.77
N ARG A 21 21.57 15.38 1.82
CA ARG A 21 21.48 16.12 3.08
C ARG A 21 20.39 15.50 3.94
N TYR A 22 20.59 15.42 5.26
CA TYR A 22 19.64 14.76 6.16
C TYR A 22 18.23 15.34 6.10
N ASN A 23 18.11 16.66 5.99
CA ASN A 23 16.84 17.37 5.83
C ASN A 23 16.47 17.63 4.36
N SER A 24 17.04 16.88 3.41
CA SER A 24 16.51 16.83 2.05
C SER A 24 15.26 15.95 2.02
N PRO A 25 14.28 16.24 1.15
CA PRO A 25 13.17 15.35 0.89
C PRO A 25 13.63 13.93 0.52
N PHE A 26 14.72 13.81 -0.24
CA PHE A 26 15.21 12.52 -0.74
C PHE A 26 15.63 11.60 0.40
N THR A 27 16.41 12.12 1.34
CA THR A 27 16.85 11.36 2.52
C THR A 27 15.67 11.00 3.40
N GLN A 28 14.74 11.94 3.62
CA GLN A 28 13.57 11.71 4.47
C GLN A 28 12.59 10.69 3.87
N VAL A 29 12.35 10.72 2.55
CA VAL A 29 11.54 9.70 1.86
C VAL A 29 12.22 8.33 1.86
N THR A 30 13.55 8.30 1.72
CA THR A 30 14.31 7.05 1.86
C THR A 30 14.22 6.49 3.28
N LEU A 31 14.31 7.35 4.31
CA LEU A 31 14.17 6.96 5.71
C LEU A 31 12.79 6.37 6.02
N ILE A 32 11.69 7.00 5.59
CA ILE A 32 10.35 6.41 5.78
C ILE A 32 10.20 5.10 4.99
N GLY A 33 10.82 4.99 3.80
CA GLY A 33 10.92 3.74 3.05
C GLY A 33 11.62 2.64 3.85
N LEU A 34 12.74 2.95 4.51
CA LEU A 34 13.49 2.03 5.38
C LEU A 34 12.70 1.65 6.65
N VAL A 35 11.99 2.58 7.25
CA VAL A 35 11.08 2.30 8.38
C VAL A 35 9.99 1.32 7.94
N CYS A 36 9.38 1.55 6.77
CA CYS A 36 8.36 0.67 6.21
C CYS A 36 8.92 -0.70 5.79
N PHE A 37 10.15 -0.74 5.26
CA PHE A 37 10.90 -1.97 5.00
C PHE A 37 11.05 -2.82 6.27
N CYS A 38 11.45 -2.18 7.39
CA CYS A 38 11.72 -2.86 8.65
C CYS A 38 10.47 -3.30 9.42
N CYS A 39 9.37 -2.54 9.34
CA CYS A 39 8.17 -2.81 10.13
C CYS A 39 7.09 -3.53 9.27
N PRO A 40 6.28 -2.82 8.46
CA PRO A 40 5.38 -3.42 7.48
C PRO A 40 6.01 -4.52 6.61
N GLY A 41 7.23 -4.34 6.09
CA GLY A 41 7.89 -5.33 5.22
C GLY A 41 8.17 -6.65 5.93
N MET A 42 8.61 -6.61 7.19
CA MET A 42 8.80 -7.82 8.00
C MET A 42 7.46 -8.49 8.36
N TYR A 43 6.40 -7.70 8.61
CA TYR A 43 5.05 -8.26 8.80
C TYR A 43 4.54 -8.96 7.54
N GLN A 44 4.79 -8.39 6.36
CA GLN A 44 4.43 -9.00 5.08
C GLN A 44 5.19 -10.31 4.86
N ALA A 45 6.48 -10.35 5.16
CA ALA A 45 7.25 -11.59 5.10
C ALA A 45 6.75 -12.65 6.09
N LEU A 46 6.43 -12.25 7.32
CA LEU A 46 5.87 -13.15 8.34
C LEU A 46 4.53 -13.76 7.90
N SER A 47 3.66 -12.93 7.31
CA SER A 47 2.36 -13.35 6.78
C SER A 47 2.50 -14.21 5.53
N GLY A 48 3.45 -13.88 4.64
CA GLY A 48 3.72 -14.59 3.39
C GLY A 48 4.23 -16.02 3.59
N MET A 49 4.73 -16.38 4.78
CA MET A 49 5.03 -17.77 5.14
C MET A 49 3.79 -18.64 5.38
N GLY A 50 2.60 -18.05 5.47
CA GLY A 50 1.36 -18.75 5.84
C GLY A 50 1.29 -19.02 7.34
N GLY A 51 0.11 -18.79 7.93
CA GLY A 51 -0.15 -19.00 9.35
C GLY A 51 0.75 -18.19 10.29
N GLY A 52 1.35 -17.10 9.82
CA GLY A 52 2.35 -16.36 10.60
C GLY A 52 3.62 -17.17 10.90
N GLY A 53 3.92 -18.21 10.11
CA GLY A 53 5.00 -19.14 10.39
C GLY A 53 4.62 -20.32 11.30
N GLN A 54 3.34 -20.46 11.63
CA GLN A 54 2.82 -21.54 12.46
C GLN A 54 2.25 -22.69 11.62
N VAL A 55 2.13 -23.85 12.28
CA VAL A 55 1.54 -25.05 11.67
C VAL A 55 0.04 -24.90 11.52
N ASP A 56 -0.61 -24.45 12.59
CA ASP A 56 -2.02 -24.13 12.63
C ASP A 56 -2.18 -22.62 12.35
N PRO A 57 -2.80 -22.24 11.21
CA PRO A 57 -2.98 -20.84 10.86
C PRO A 57 -4.02 -20.13 11.72
N THR A 58 -4.84 -20.84 12.51
CA THR A 58 -5.97 -20.27 13.26
C THR A 58 -5.59 -19.05 14.10
N ALA A 59 -4.47 -19.12 14.84
CA ALA A 59 -4.00 -18.01 15.66
C ALA A 59 -3.66 -16.78 14.80
N ALA A 60 -2.98 -17.00 13.69
CA ALA A 60 -2.61 -15.93 12.76
C ALA A 60 -3.82 -15.36 12.02
N ASN A 61 -4.80 -16.19 11.67
CA ASN A 61 -6.02 -15.74 11.03
C ASN A 61 -6.87 -14.86 11.94
N ASN A 62 -7.04 -15.28 13.19
CA ASN A 62 -7.77 -14.49 14.19
C ASN A 62 -7.03 -13.17 14.48
N ALA A 63 -5.70 -13.20 14.56
CA ALA A 63 -4.90 -11.99 14.71
C ALA A 63 -5.00 -11.07 13.49
N ASN A 64 -4.94 -11.59 12.27
CA ASN A 64 -5.12 -10.79 11.04
C ASN A 64 -6.54 -10.24 10.92
N THR A 65 -7.56 -11.01 11.28
CA THR A 65 -8.94 -10.53 11.35
C THR A 65 -9.04 -9.33 12.30
N ALA A 66 -8.40 -9.41 13.48
CA ALA A 66 -8.33 -8.30 14.41
C ALA A 66 -7.56 -7.10 13.85
N ILE A 67 -6.40 -7.31 13.19
CA ILE A 67 -5.62 -6.25 12.52
C ILE A 67 -6.49 -5.49 11.53
N TYR A 68 -7.10 -6.20 10.57
CA TYR A 68 -7.82 -5.53 9.50
C TYR A 68 -9.12 -4.89 9.99
N THR A 69 -9.76 -5.44 11.02
CA THR A 69 -10.94 -4.82 11.66
C THR A 69 -10.59 -3.50 12.34
N THR A 70 -9.52 -3.47 13.16
CA THR A 70 -9.13 -2.22 13.82
C THR A 70 -8.48 -1.24 12.83
N PHE A 71 -7.76 -1.73 11.82
CA PHE A 71 -7.18 -0.88 10.78
C PHE A 71 -8.24 -0.19 9.93
N ALA A 72 -9.37 -0.85 9.64
CA ALA A 72 -10.49 -0.22 8.92
C ALA A 72 -11.04 1.01 9.67
N VAL A 73 -11.05 0.99 11.00
CA VAL A 73 -11.52 2.09 11.84
C VAL A 73 -10.41 3.15 12.02
N PHE A 74 -9.23 2.72 12.46
CA PHE A 74 -8.13 3.63 12.81
C PHE A 74 -7.37 4.16 11.60
N GLY A 75 -7.57 3.61 10.39
CA GLY A 75 -7.10 4.20 9.15
C GLY A 75 -7.72 5.58 8.88
N VAL A 76 -9.00 5.78 9.25
CA VAL A 76 -9.67 7.09 9.16
C VAL A 76 -9.25 8.00 10.32
N LEU A 77 -9.19 7.46 11.53
CA LEU A 77 -8.81 8.23 12.73
C LEU A 77 -7.32 8.65 12.74
N GLY A 78 -6.48 7.93 12.00
CA GLY A 78 -5.03 8.11 11.99
C GLY A 78 -4.59 9.51 11.58
N GLY A 79 -5.28 10.15 10.63
CA GLY A 79 -4.98 11.53 10.22
C GLY A 79 -5.21 12.56 11.33
N GLY A 80 -6.29 12.40 12.11
CA GLY A 80 -6.52 13.27 13.27
C GLY A 80 -5.55 13.04 14.41
N ILE A 81 -5.19 11.78 14.66
CA ILE A 81 -4.17 11.45 15.67
C ILE A 81 -2.81 12.03 15.23
N TYR A 82 -2.49 11.96 13.94
CA TYR A 82 -1.29 12.59 13.38
C TYR A 82 -1.25 14.10 13.61
N ASN A 83 -2.37 14.81 13.44
CA ASN A 83 -2.42 16.24 13.71
C ASN A 83 -2.08 16.59 15.17
N VAL A 84 -2.46 15.74 16.13
CA VAL A 84 -2.23 15.97 17.56
C VAL A 84 -0.83 15.54 17.98
N LEU A 85 -0.40 14.34 17.59
CA LEU A 85 0.85 13.74 18.04
C LEU A 85 2.06 14.16 17.19
N GLY A 86 1.82 14.64 15.97
CA GLY A 86 2.85 14.93 14.99
C GLY A 86 3.54 13.66 14.44
N PRO A 87 4.47 13.81 13.48
CA PRO A 87 5.04 12.69 12.74
C PRO A 87 5.84 11.72 13.62
N HIS A 88 6.66 12.21 14.56
CA HIS A 88 7.57 11.32 15.32
C HIS A 88 6.81 10.38 16.24
N LEU A 89 5.91 10.90 17.08
CA LEU A 89 5.17 10.09 18.04
C LEU A 89 4.18 9.17 17.34
N THR A 90 3.56 9.62 16.25
CA THR A 90 2.67 8.80 15.43
C THR A 90 3.41 7.61 14.81
N LEU A 91 4.59 7.84 14.22
CA LEU A 91 5.38 6.75 13.64
C LEU A 91 5.98 5.83 14.70
N LEU A 92 6.51 6.36 15.80
CA LEU A 92 7.10 5.56 16.87
C LEU A 92 6.04 4.63 17.47
N SER A 93 4.87 5.17 17.81
CA SER A 93 3.75 4.37 18.34
C SER A 93 3.29 3.35 17.31
N GLY A 94 3.09 3.74 16.05
CA GLY A 94 2.70 2.84 14.97
C GLY A 94 3.67 1.68 14.76
N CYS A 95 4.97 1.98 14.61
CA CYS A 95 6.01 0.97 14.36
C CYS A 95 6.19 0.00 15.55
N SER A 96 6.08 0.49 16.79
CA SER A 96 6.25 -0.35 17.98
C SER A 96 5.27 -1.52 18.05
N THR A 97 4.07 -1.36 17.48
CA THR A 97 3.04 -2.40 17.46
C THR A 97 3.41 -3.60 16.60
N TYR A 98 4.25 -3.41 15.56
CA TYR A 98 4.76 -4.51 14.72
C TYR A 98 5.67 -5.44 15.53
N VAL A 99 6.52 -4.88 16.39
CA VAL A 99 7.40 -5.64 17.29
C VAL A 99 6.56 -6.51 18.24
N LEU A 100 5.49 -5.93 18.81
CA LEU A 100 4.58 -6.64 19.71
C LEU A 100 3.89 -7.81 18.99
N TYR A 101 3.45 -7.61 17.75
CA TYR A 101 2.85 -8.67 16.94
C TYR A 101 3.83 -9.83 16.70
N ALA A 102 5.06 -9.56 16.27
CA ALA A 102 6.07 -10.62 16.09
C ALA A 102 6.39 -11.34 17.41
N GLY A 103 6.53 -10.60 18.51
CA GLY A 103 6.75 -11.17 19.85
C GLY A 103 5.59 -12.04 20.34
N SER A 104 4.36 -11.74 19.92
CA SER A 104 3.19 -12.56 20.26
C SER A 104 3.23 -13.96 19.64
N PHE A 105 3.78 -14.09 18.43
CA PHE A 105 3.96 -15.41 17.81
C PHE A 105 5.14 -16.19 18.39
N LEU A 106 6.19 -15.49 18.83
CA LEU A 106 7.26 -16.13 19.61
C LEU A 106 6.69 -16.72 20.90
N TYR A 107 5.88 -15.95 21.64
CA TYR A 107 5.18 -16.45 22.82
C TYR A 107 4.24 -17.62 22.48
N TYR A 108 3.47 -17.51 21.39
CA TYR A 108 2.59 -18.58 20.92
C TYR A 108 3.34 -19.87 20.59
N ASN A 109 4.59 -19.78 20.13
CA ASN A 109 5.43 -20.95 19.81
C ASN A 109 5.69 -21.84 21.04
N HIS A 110 5.75 -21.25 22.23
CA HIS A 110 6.02 -21.97 23.48
C HIS A 110 4.76 -22.28 24.31
N HIS A 111 3.75 -21.40 24.26
CA HIS A 111 2.58 -21.50 25.14
C HIS A 111 1.27 -21.86 24.43
N HIS A 112 1.22 -21.75 23.09
CA HIS A 112 0.04 -22.04 22.27
C HIS A 112 -1.24 -21.29 22.67
N HIS A 113 -1.11 -20.14 23.33
CA HIS A 113 -2.24 -19.32 23.77
C HIS A 113 -2.52 -18.16 22.79
N GLN A 114 -3.68 -18.21 22.13
CA GLN A 114 -4.01 -17.30 21.01
C GLN A 114 -4.40 -15.88 21.43
N ALA A 115 -4.83 -15.66 22.69
CA ALA A 115 -5.37 -14.36 23.10
C ALA A 115 -4.33 -13.23 22.98
N PHE A 116 -3.06 -13.54 23.27
CA PHE A 116 -1.99 -12.55 23.13
C PHE A 116 -1.76 -12.17 21.67
N ALA A 117 -1.76 -13.14 20.75
CA ALA A 117 -1.62 -12.88 19.31
C ALA A 117 -2.79 -12.06 18.74
N ILE A 118 -4.02 -12.37 19.16
CA ILE A 118 -5.22 -11.63 18.75
C ILE A 118 -5.18 -10.19 19.26
N THR A 119 -4.83 -10.00 20.54
CA THR A 119 -4.72 -8.67 21.16
C THR A 119 -3.60 -7.86 20.51
N ALA A 120 -2.44 -8.46 20.28
CA ALA A 120 -1.34 -7.82 19.57
C ALA A 120 -1.72 -7.47 18.12
N GLY A 121 -2.51 -8.32 17.45
CA GLY A 121 -3.09 -8.02 16.14
C GLY A 121 -4.02 -6.81 16.16
N ALA A 122 -4.95 -6.72 17.11
CA ALA A 122 -5.83 -5.56 17.26
C ALA A 122 -5.02 -4.27 17.47
N ILE A 123 -3.99 -4.30 18.33
CA ILE A 123 -3.09 -3.18 18.59
C ILE A 123 -2.29 -2.82 17.33
N LEU A 124 -1.82 -3.81 16.58
CA LEU A 124 -1.14 -3.60 15.30
C LEU A 124 -2.03 -2.93 14.27
N GLY A 125 -3.32 -3.27 14.16
CA GLY A 125 -4.21 -2.56 13.23
C GLY A 125 -4.41 -1.08 13.59
N ILE A 126 -4.42 -0.74 14.88
CA ILE A 126 -4.37 0.67 15.34
C ILE A 126 -3.05 1.31 14.90
N GLY A 127 -1.93 0.65 15.19
CA GLY A 127 -0.60 1.15 14.85
C GLY A 127 -0.37 1.30 13.34
N ALA A 128 -0.94 0.41 12.53
CA ALA A 128 -0.92 0.49 11.07
C ALA A 128 -1.67 1.74 10.58
N GLY A 129 -2.83 2.06 11.17
CA GLY A 129 -3.56 3.31 10.90
C GLY A 129 -2.68 4.55 11.11
N LEU A 130 -1.95 4.59 12.22
CA LEU A 130 -1.02 5.68 12.56
C LEU A 130 0.16 5.74 11.59
N LEU A 131 0.81 4.60 11.33
CA LEU A 131 1.97 4.51 10.44
C LEU A 131 1.63 4.98 9.03
N TRP A 132 0.53 4.48 8.45
CA TRP A 132 0.12 4.83 7.09
C TRP A 132 -0.38 6.28 6.99
N ALA A 133 -1.02 6.82 8.01
CA ALA A 133 -1.35 8.25 8.05
C ALA A 133 -0.07 9.10 8.03
N ALA A 134 0.89 8.82 8.90
CA ALA A 134 2.15 9.56 8.94
C ALA A 134 2.98 9.42 7.65
N GLN A 135 3.02 8.22 7.09
CA GLN A 135 3.68 7.96 5.81
C GLN A 135 3.01 8.74 4.68
N GLY A 136 1.67 8.74 4.62
CA GLY A 136 0.90 9.51 3.65
C GLY A 136 1.20 11.00 3.72
N ALA A 137 1.29 11.57 4.92
CA ALA A 137 1.65 12.97 5.13
C ALA A 137 3.06 13.29 4.60
N ILE A 138 4.04 12.43 4.89
CA ILE A 138 5.43 12.61 4.44
C ILE A 138 5.50 12.58 2.91
N MET A 139 4.83 11.62 2.28
CA MET A 139 4.85 11.43 0.82
C MET A 139 4.15 12.55 0.05
N THR A 140 3.18 13.22 0.67
CA THR A 140 2.45 14.32 0.04
C THR A 140 3.13 15.67 0.26
N SER A 141 3.76 15.89 1.41
CA SER A 141 4.39 17.19 1.76
C SER A 141 5.85 17.32 1.34
N TYR A 142 6.66 16.26 1.40
CA TYR A 142 8.12 16.38 1.24
C TYR A 142 8.54 16.49 -0.22
N PRO A 143 8.07 15.62 -1.13
CA PRO A 143 8.51 15.64 -2.51
C PRO A 143 8.12 16.95 -3.22
N PRO A 144 9.01 17.52 -4.05
CA PRO A 144 8.66 18.66 -4.90
C PRO A 144 7.66 18.23 -5.98
N VAL A 145 6.70 19.10 -6.33
CA VAL A 145 5.58 18.83 -7.24
C VAL A 145 6.03 18.14 -8.56
N PRO A 146 7.07 18.61 -9.27
CA PRO A 146 7.46 18.03 -10.56
C PRO A 146 8.09 16.62 -10.45
N ARG A 147 8.48 16.19 -9.25
CA ARG A 147 9.16 14.90 -9.04
C ARG A 147 8.39 13.96 -8.11
N LYS A 148 7.15 14.27 -7.72
CA LYS A 148 6.34 13.45 -6.78
C LYS A 148 6.35 11.96 -7.13
N GLY A 149 6.15 11.61 -8.41
CA GLY A 149 6.15 10.22 -8.86
C GLY A 149 7.46 9.46 -8.57
N LEU A 150 8.62 10.08 -8.78
CA LEU A 150 9.92 9.47 -8.51
C LEU A 150 10.08 9.12 -7.02
N TYR A 151 9.65 10.01 -6.14
CA TYR A 151 9.72 9.79 -4.70
C TYR A 151 8.77 8.68 -4.24
N ILE A 152 7.57 8.62 -4.83
CA ILE A 152 6.60 7.54 -4.59
C ILE A 152 7.20 6.20 -5.02
N SER A 153 7.78 6.11 -6.23
CA SER A 153 8.43 4.88 -6.70
C SER A 153 9.61 4.47 -5.82
N LEU A 154 10.41 5.43 -5.34
CA LEU A 154 11.53 5.17 -4.42
C LEU A 154 11.04 4.56 -3.10
N PHE A 155 9.97 5.13 -2.52
CA PHE A 155 9.34 4.61 -1.31
C PHE A 155 8.86 3.17 -1.51
N TRP A 156 8.02 2.93 -2.52
CA TRP A 156 7.43 1.61 -2.77
C TRP A 156 8.47 0.54 -3.10
N SER A 157 9.51 0.91 -3.84
CA SER A 157 10.64 0.01 -4.13
C SER A 157 11.37 -0.40 -2.84
N THR A 158 11.63 0.57 -1.96
CA THR A 158 12.30 0.32 -0.67
C THR A 158 11.43 -0.52 0.25
N PHE A 159 10.15 -0.18 0.38
CA PHE A 159 9.19 -0.93 1.19
C PHE A 159 9.04 -2.39 0.72
N SER A 160 8.88 -2.62 -0.58
CA SER A 160 8.68 -3.97 -1.16
C SER A 160 9.91 -4.86 -0.98
N MET A 161 11.12 -4.27 -0.99
CA MET A 161 12.36 -4.99 -0.67
C MET A 161 12.32 -5.58 0.75
N GLY A 162 11.51 -5.02 1.66
CA GLY A 162 11.30 -5.55 3.01
C GLY A 162 10.68 -6.94 2.99
N GLY A 163 9.70 -7.17 2.11
CA GLY A 163 9.13 -8.51 1.91
C GLY A 163 10.14 -9.50 1.35
N VAL A 164 10.99 -9.06 0.40
CA VAL A 164 12.06 -9.87 -0.21
C VAL A 164 13.08 -10.29 0.86
N ILE A 165 13.72 -9.34 1.55
CA ILE A 165 14.71 -9.63 2.58
C ILE A 165 14.07 -10.38 3.76
N GLY A 166 12.85 -10.01 4.14
CA GLY A 166 12.11 -10.68 5.20
C GLY A 166 11.81 -12.14 4.87
N GLY A 167 11.61 -12.51 3.60
CA GLY A 167 11.47 -13.91 3.16
C GLY A 167 12.80 -14.68 3.14
N LEU A 168 13.93 -13.97 2.95
CA LEU A 168 15.26 -14.56 2.99
C LEU A 168 15.67 -15.02 4.40
N ILE A 169 15.30 -14.26 5.43
CA ILE A 169 15.59 -14.59 6.84
C ILE A 169 15.12 -16.01 7.22
N PRO A 170 13.82 -16.36 7.12
CA PRO A 170 13.35 -17.70 7.44
C PRO A 170 13.91 -18.76 6.50
N PHE A 171 14.15 -18.45 5.22
CA PHE A 171 14.77 -19.38 4.29
C PHE A 171 16.17 -19.83 4.76
N VAL A 172 17.03 -18.87 5.11
CA VAL A 172 18.39 -19.15 5.57
C VAL A 172 18.38 -19.81 6.95
N LEU A 173 17.63 -19.26 7.90
CA LEU A 173 17.61 -19.77 9.28
C LEU A 173 16.93 -21.13 9.45
N ASN A 174 16.11 -21.55 8.48
CA ASN A 174 15.45 -22.85 8.48
C ASN A 174 15.94 -23.77 7.36
N TYR A 175 17.05 -23.43 6.69
CA TYR A 175 17.56 -24.15 5.54
C TYR A 175 17.83 -25.64 5.83
N ASP A 176 18.46 -25.91 6.97
CA ASP A 176 18.81 -27.27 7.43
C ASP A 176 17.71 -27.93 8.28
N ARG A 177 16.61 -27.22 8.57
CA ARG A 177 15.53 -27.68 9.45
C ARG A 177 14.46 -28.44 8.67
N ASN A 178 14.77 -29.64 8.18
CA ASN A 178 13.89 -30.41 7.30
C ASN A 178 12.62 -30.97 8.01
N LYS A 179 12.65 -31.14 9.34
CA LYS A 179 11.54 -31.68 10.15
C LYS A 179 10.81 -30.61 10.97
N ALA A 180 11.23 -29.35 10.91
CA ALA A 180 10.64 -28.31 11.72
C ALA A 180 9.21 -28.00 11.25
N VAL A 181 8.27 -28.03 12.19
CA VAL A 181 6.86 -27.82 11.90
C VAL A 181 6.53 -26.32 11.90
N SER A 182 7.10 -25.55 12.84
CA SER A 182 6.98 -24.08 12.94
C SER A 182 8.33 -23.36 12.73
N VAL A 183 8.21 -22.07 12.40
CA VAL A 183 9.32 -21.11 12.33
C VAL A 183 10.15 -21.12 13.63
N SER A 184 11.48 -20.99 13.51
CA SER A 184 12.37 -20.96 14.67
C SER A 184 12.21 -19.67 15.48
N ASP A 185 12.47 -19.76 16.79
CA ASP A 185 12.53 -18.58 17.66
C ASP A 185 13.53 -17.55 17.15
N ALA A 186 14.66 -18.01 16.59
CA ALA A 186 15.66 -17.16 15.95
C ALA A 186 15.08 -16.32 14.79
N THR A 187 14.11 -16.85 14.04
CA THR A 187 13.45 -16.10 12.97
C THR A 187 12.54 -15.02 13.54
N TYR A 188 11.73 -15.34 14.57
CA TYR A 188 10.88 -14.33 15.24
C TYR A 188 11.72 -13.24 15.89
N ILE A 189 12.80 -13.61 16.59
CA ILE A 189 13.76 -12.69 17.18
C ILE A 189 14.41 -11.83 16.08
N GLY A 190 14.78 -12.43 14.95
CA GLY A 190 15.29 -11.71 13.78
C GLY A 190 14.31 -10.63 13.30
N PHE A 191 13.03 -10.98 13.11
CA PHE A 191 11.99 -10.01 12.77
C PHE A 191 11.83 -8.92 13.82
N MET A 192 11.81 -9.28 15.11
CA MET A 192 11.72 -8.32 16.21
C MET A 192 12.89 -7.34 16.22
N CYS A 193 14.12 -7.80 15.95
CA CYS A 193 15.30 -6.93 15.84
C CYS A 193 15.16 -5.93 14.69
N PHE A 194 14.75 -6.36 13.50
CA PHE A 194 14.49 -5.47 12.36
C PHE A 194 13.38 -4.48 12.66
N MET A 195 12.24 -4.93 13.18
CA MET A 195 11.10 -4.07 13.53
C MET A 195 11.47 -3.07 14.62
N SER A 196 12.29 -3.46 15.61
CA SER A 196 12.77 -2.57 16.67
C SER A 196 13.73 -1.52 16.10
N ALA A 197 14.65 -1.92 15.22
CA ALA A 197 15.53 -1.00 14.53
C ALA A 197 14.75 0.00 13.65
N GLY A 198 13.73 -0.47 12.93
CA GLY A 198 12.81 0.39 12.17
C GLY A 198 12.04 1.36 13.05
N THR A 199 11.57 0.90 14.21
CA THR A 199 10.90 1.73 15.21
C THR A 199 11.82 2.83 15.73
N LEU A 200 13.07 2.52 16.06
CA LEU A 200 14.06 3.52 16.48
C LEU A 200 14.43 4.46 15.33
N LEU A 201 14.55 3.95 14.10
CA LEU A 201 14.82 4.75 12.91
C LEU A 201 13.71 5.78 12.64
N SER A 202 12.47 5.49 13.03
CA SER A 202 11.36 6.43 12.89
C SER A 202 11.57 7.75 13.65
N LEU A 203 12.40 7.74 14.72
CA LEU A 203 12.79 8.95 15.45
C LEU A 203 13.72 9.88 14.66
N ALA A 204 14.39 9.34 13.63
CA ALA A 204 15.24 10.11 12.72
C ALA A 204 14.45 10.76 11.57
N ILE A 205 13.14 10.54 11.50
CA ILE A 205 12.30 11.31 10.58
C ILE A 205 12.19 12.72 11.13
N LEU A 206 12.36 13.71 10.26
CA LEU A 206 12.21 15.12 10.62
C LEU A 206 10.76 15.55 10.40
N PRO A 207 10.26 16.57 11.14
CA PRO A 207 8.97 17.17 10.86
C PRO A 207 9.04 18.03 9.58
N PRO A 208 7.90 18.28 8.90
CA PRO A 208 7.87 19.01 7.63
C PRO A 208 8.57 20.37 7.69
N THR A 209 8.43 21.09 8.80
CA THR A 209 9.04 22.41 9.03
C THR A 209 10.57 22.42 8.97
N LYS A 210 11.22 21.28 9.22
CA LYS A 210 12.70 21.14 9.20
C LYS A 210 13.22 20.62 7.86
N VAL A 211 12.35 20.14 6.97
CA VAL A 211 12.72 19.63 5.65
C VAL A 211 12.76 20.78 4.65
N VAL A 212 13.88 20.90 3.95
CA VAL A 212 14.13 21.96 2.97
C VAL A 212 14.41 21.31 1.62
N ARG A 213 13.62 21.68 0.62
CA ARG A 213 13.71 21.18 -0.75
C ARG A 213 14.96 21.72 -1.46
N GLU A 214 15.29 21.12 -2.62
CA GLU A 214 16.46 21.53 -3.43
C GLU A 214 16.40 23.01 -3.86
N ASP A 215 15.18 23.56 -4.00
CA ASP A 215 14.89 24.96 -4.33
C ASP A 215 14.88 25.90 -3.10
N GLY A 216 15.31 25.42 -1.93
CA GLY A 216 15.32 26.19 -0.69
C GLY A 216 13.95 26.39 -0.03
N SER A 217 12.85 25.96 -0.66
CA SER A 217 11.52 26.03 -0.06
C SER A 217 11.35 25.00 1.06
N ARG A 218 10.53 25.33 2.07
CA ARG A 218 10.21 24.43 3.17
C ARG A 218 8.95 23.64 2.86
N CYS A 219 8.85 22.45 3.43
CA CYS A 219 7.63 21.64 3.30
C CYS A 219 6.52 22.29 4.14
N SER A 220 5.32 22.36 3.58
CA SER A 220 4.14 22.77 4.34
C SER A 220 3.78 21.67 5.34
N ASN A 221 3.36 22.07 6.55
CA ASN A 221 2.68 21.13 7.43
C ASN A 221 1.39 20.69 6.77
N ILE A 222 1.12 19.39 6.81
CA ILE A 222 -0.19 18.88 6.46
C ILE A 222 -1.00 18.90 7.74
N GLU A 223 -2.00 19.75 7.75
CA GLU A 223 -3.11 19.60 8.67
C GLU A 223 -4.13 18.72 7.97
N TYR A 224 -4.31 17.50 8.47
CA TYR A 224 -5.47 16.71 8.07
C TYR A 224 -6.72 17.48 8.48
N SER A 225 -7.79 17.37 7.70
CA SER A 225 -9.06 17.95 8.13
C SER A 225 -9.53 17.26 9.42
N SER A 226 -10.48 17.89 10.13
CA SER A 226 -10.98 17.30 11.38
C SER A 226 -11.48 15.87 11.13
N VAL A 227 -11.21 14.97 12.08
CA VAL A 227 -11.60 13.54 11.97
C VAL A 227 -13.07 13.38 11.61
N TRP A 228 -13.92 14.24 12.19
CA TRP A 228 -15.35 14.21 11.93
C TRP A 228 -15.68 14.59 10.48
N VAL A 229 -15.02 15.59 9.92
CA VAL A 229 -15.18 15.97 8.51
C VAL A 229 -14.71 14.83 7.61
N GLU A 230 -13.51 14.27 7.82
CA GLU A 230 -13.06 13.13 7.02
C GLU A 230 -14.00 11.92 7.15
N ALA A 231 -14.47 11.59 8.35
CA ALA A 231 -15.40 10.48 8.55
C ALA A 231 -16.72 10.72 7.81
N VAL A 232 -17.26 11.93 7.86
CA VAL A 232 -18.49 12.30 7.14
C VAL A 232 -18.25 12.28 5.62
N GLU A 233 -17.18 12.86 5.12
CA GLU A 233 -16.89 12.87 3.67
C GLU A 233 -16.61 11.47 3.14
N ILE A 234 -15.88 10.63 3.88
CA ILE A 234 -15.68 9.20 3.53
C ILE A 234 -17.01 8.45 3.59
N SER A 235 -17.89 8.74 4.56
CA SER A 235 -19.21 8.10 4.64
C SER A 235 -20.08 8.43 3.42
N LYS A 236 -20.00 9.66 2.89
CA LYS A 236 -20.68 10.05 1.65
C LYS A 236 -20.18 9.28 0.43
N LEU A 237 -18.93 8.79 0.45
CA LEU A 237 -18.40 7.97 -0.65
C LEU A 237 -19.10 6.63 -0.79
N PHE A 238 -19.74 6.10 0.27
CA PHE A 238 -20.60 4.92 0.15
C PHE A 238 -21.89 5.17 -0.65
N LEU A 239 -22.21 6.42 -0.98
CA LEU A 239 -23.30 6.80 -1.87
C LEU A 239 -22.82 7.30 -3.23
N ASN A 240 -21.51 7.48 -3.40
CA ASN A 240 -20.93 7.96 -4.65
C ASN A 240 -20.88 6.82 -5.67
N TRP A 241 -21.59 6.99 -6.80
CA TRP A 241 -21.68 5.97 -7.83
C TRP A 241 -20.30 5.52 -8.36
N LYS A 242 -19.33 6.44 -8.50
CA LYS A 242 -17.97 6.12 -8.97
C LYS A 242 -17.27 5.17 -7.99
N MET A 243 -17.40 5.46 -6.69
CA MET A 243 -16.78 4.67 -5.64
C MET A 243 -17.49 3.33 -5.43
N LEU A 244 -18.81 3.28 -5.60
CA LEU A 244 -19.58 2.04 -5.57
C LEU A 244 -19.13 1.05 -6.67
N LEU A 245 -18.76 1.55 -7.85
CA LEU A 245 -18.17 0.70 -8.90
C LEU A 245 -16.76 0.18 -8.54
N ILE A 246 -16.04 0.84 -7.63
CA ILE A 246 -14.72 0.40 -7.15
C ILE A 246 -14.85 -0.66 -6.04
N VAL A 247 -15.98 -0.70 -5.30
CA VAL A 247 -16.18 -1.60 -4.15
C VAL A 247 -15.85 -3.06 -4.45
N PRO A 248 -16.30 -3.69 -5.56
CA PRO A 248 -15.94 -5.08 -5.84
C PRO A 248 -14.43 -5.29 -5.97
N GLY A 249 -13.72 -4.35 -6.62
CA GLY A 249 -12.27 -4.41 -6.75
C GLY A 249 -11.54 -4.16 -5.43
N ALA A 250 -12.01 -3.19 -4.65
CA ALA A 250 -11.50 -2.91 -3.31
C ALA A 250 -11.69 -4.11 -2.39
N TRP A 251 -12.86 -4.75 -2.41
CA TRP A 251 -13.15 -5.90 -1.57
C TRP A 251 -12.32 -7.12 -1.96
N ALA A 252 -12.11 -7.34 -3.26
CA ALA A 252 -11.28 -8.43 -3.77
C ALA A 252 -9.79 -8.23 -3.44
N SER A 253 -9.33 -6.97 -3.38
CA SER A 253 -7.96 -6.65 -3.01
C SER A 253 -7.67 -7.09 -1.57
N ASN A 254 -6.56 -7.82 -1.36
CA ASN A 254 -6.19 -8.52 -0.11
C ASN A 254 -7.06 -9.73 0.31
N PHE A 255 -8.25 -9.95 -0.27
CA PHE A 255 -9.08 -11.12 0.06
C PHE A 255 -8.33 -12.43 -0.26
N PHE A 256 -7.57 -12.43 -1.35
CA PHE A 256 -6.81 -13.59 -1.82
C PHE A 256 -5.61 -13.97 -0.96
N TYR A 257 -5.16 -13.10 -0.03
CA TYR A 257 -3.97 -13.41 0.76
C TYR A 257 -4.15 -14.62 1.67
N SER A 258 -5.34 -14.80 2.24
CA SER A 258 -5.67 -15.99 3.04
C SER A 258 -5.44 -17.27 2.24
N TYR A 259 -6.00 -17.33 1.03
CA TYR A 259 -5.84 -18.45 0.11
C TYR A 259 -4.38 -18.61 -0.37
N GLN A 260 -3.73 -17.54 -0.83
CA GLN A 260 -2.38 -17.64 -1.35
C GLN A 260 -1.38 -18.05 -0.26
N PHE A 261 -1.41 -17.40 0.90
CA PHE A 261 -0.43 -17.61 1.96
C PHE A 261 -0.71 -18.88 2.77
N ASN A 262 -1.94 -19.10 3.23
CA ASN A 262 -2.22 -20.24 4.10
C ASN A 262 -2.51 -21.50 3.32
N ASN A 263 -3.30 -21.41 2.25
CA ASN A 263 -3.64 -22.59 1.48
C ASN A 263 -2.48 -22.96 0.54
N VAL A 264 -2.14 -22.11 -0.43
CA VAL A 264 -1.11 -22.50 -1.42
C VAL A 264 0.28 -22.61 -0.77
N ASN A 265 0.78 -21.56 -0.14
CA ASN A 265 2.12 -21.62 0.45
C ASN A 265 2.14 -22.50 1.72
N GLY A 266 1.12 -22.35 2.58
CA GLY A 266 1.05 -22.98 3.88
C GLY A 266 0.80 -24.51 3.84
N VAL A 267 -0.06 -25.01 2.95
CA VAL A 267 -0.39 -26.44 2.87
C VAL A 267 0.59 -27.19 1.97
N LEU A 268 0.93 -26.65 0.81
CA LEU A 268 1.70 -27.39 -0.20
C LEU A 268 3.17 -27.52 0.12
N PHE A 269 3.78 -26.56 0.82
CA PHE A 269 5.23 -26.49 0.95
C PHE A 269 5.71 -26.68 2.38
N ASN A 270 6.97 -27.09 2.55
CA ASN A 270 7.60 -27.12 3.85
C ASN A 270 8.21 -25.76 4.25
N LEU A 271 8.64 -25.64 5.50
CA LEU A 271 9.03 -24.36 6.09
C LEU A 271 10.10 -23.59 5.31
N ARG A 272 11.19 -24.27 4.91
CA ARG A 272 12.25 -23.60 4.14
C ARG A 272 11.74 -23.14 2.77
N THR A 273 10.95 -23.97 2.11
CA THR A 273 10.38 -23.66 0.79
C THR A 273 9.35 -22.53 0.89
N LYS A 274 8.58 -22.44 1.98
CA LYS A 274 7.68 -21.30 2.24
C LYS A 274 8.42 -19.96 2.29
N GLY A 275 9.59 -19.93 2.93
CA GLY A 275 10.47 -18.76 2.95
C GLY A 275 10.97 -18.38 1.55
N LEU A 276 11.42 -19.37 0.78
CA LEU A 276 11.85 -19.18 -0.62
C LEU A 276 10.70 -18.66 -1.50
N ASN A 277 9.53 -19.26 -1.37
CA ASN A 277 8.33 -18.86 -2.10
C ASN A 277 7.94 -17.43 -1.76
N SER A 278 8.00 -17.05 -0.47
CA SER A 278 7.72 -15.68 -0.03
C SER A 278 8.70 -14.68 -0.67
N LEU A 279 10.01 -14.98 -0.71
CA LEU A 279 11.01 -14.14 -1.40
C LEU A 279 10.61 -13.87 -2.85
N PHE A 280 10.28 -14.93 -3.59
CA PHE A 280 9.92 -14.83 -5.01
C PHE A 280 8.55 -14.18 -5.24
N TYR A 281 7.59 -14.36 -4.32
CA TYR A 281 6.30 -13.69 -4.37
C TYR A 281 6.44 -12.17 -4.30
N TRP A 282 7.19 -11.65 -3.33
CA TRP A 282 7.44 -10.21 -3.21
C TRP A 282 8.31 -9.67 -4.34
N GLY A 283 9.26 -10.48 -4.83
CA GLY A 283 10.03 -10.15 -6.04
C GLY A 283 9.13 -10.02 -7.28
N ALA A 284 8.17 -10.95 -7.45
CA ALA A 284 7.20 -10.94 -8.54
C ALA A 284 6.28 -9.71 -8.46
N GLN A 285 5.86 -9.29 -7.25
CA GLN A 285 5.09 -8.06 -7.07
C GLN A 285 5.81 -6.84 -7.64
N ILE A 286 7.12 -6.71 -7.38
CA ILE A 286 7.92 -5.59 -7.91
C ILE A 286 7.85 -5.58 -9.44
N LEU A 287 8.07 -6.74 -10.07
CA LEU A 287 8.00 -6.88 -11.53
C LEU A 287 6.60 -6.59 -12.09
N GLY A 288 5.56 -7.13 -11.45
CA GLY A 288 4.17 -6.92 -11.83
C GLY A 288 3.76 -5.45 -11.77
N SER A 289 4.17 -4.73 -10.72
CA SER A 289 3.88 -3.30 -10.56
C SER A 289 4.54 -2.47 -11.65
N PHE A 290 5.81 -2.73 -11.99
CA PHE A 290 6.49 -2.03 -13.08
C PHE A 290 5.85 -2.35 -14.45
N GLY A 291 5.52 -3.62 -14.68
CA GLY A 291 4.92 -4.07 -15.94
C GLY A 291 3.59 -3.39 -16.23
N ILE A 292 2.63 -3.46 -15.29
CA ILE A 292 1.33 -2.81 -15.51
C ILE A 292 1.42 -1.29 -15.47
N GLY A 293 2.29 -0.73 -14.60
CA GLY A 293 2.48 0.72 -14.49
C GLY A 293 2.96 1.32 -15.81
N TYR A 294 3.91 0.66 -16.48
CA TYR A 294 4.36 1.08 -17.80
C TYR A 294 3.22 1.11 -18.83
N VAL A 295 2.35 0.09 -18.81
CA VAL A 295 1.21 0.02 -19.73
C VAL A 295 0.21 1.16 -19.48
N LEU A 296 -0.12 1.39 -18.22
CA LEU A 296 -1.12 2.38 -17.80
C LEU A 296 -0.63 3.82 -17.97
N ASP A 297 0.68 4.07 -17.96
CA ASP A 297 1.24 5.42 -18.04
C ASP A 297 1.79 5.79 -19.42
N PHE A 298 2.27 4.82 -20.22
CA PHE A 298 3.04 5.13 -21.44
C PHE A 298 2.57 4.43 -22.73
N SER A 299 1.68 3.42 -22.68
CA SER A 299 1.41 2.63 -23.89
C SER A 299 0.52 3.30 -24.95
N PHE A 300 -0.30 4.29 -24.60
CA PHE A 300 -1.23 4.93 -25.55
C PHE A 300 -1.39 6.42 -25.30
N GLU A 301 -1.91 7.20 -26.24
CA GLU A 301 -2.16 8.63 -26.04
C GLU A 301 -3.44 8.90 -25.21
N SER A 302 -4.56 8.25 -25.55
CA SER A 302 -5.83 8.38 -24.82
C SER A 302 -5.78 7.68 -23.46
N ARG A 303 -6.24 8.37 -22.42
CA ARG A 303 -6.30 7.86 -21.04
C ARG A 303 -7.33 6.73 -20.94
N ARG A 304 -8.48 6.87 -21.61
CA ARG A 304 -9.50 5.82 -21.69
C ARG A 304 -8.95 4.52 -22.29
N LYS A 305 -8.18 4.63 -23.39
CA LYS A 305 -7.58 3.47 -24.06
C LYS A 305 -6.59 2.73 -23.15
N ARG A 306 -5.76 3.46 -22.39
CA ARG A 306 -4.86 2.87 -21.39
C ARG A 306 -5.64 2.08 -20.33
N GLY A 307 -6.75 2.64 -19.83
CA GLY A 307 -7.62 1.98 -18.87
C GLY A 307 -8.20 0.66 -19.40
N PHE A 308 -8.79 0.67 -20.60
CA PHE A 308 -9.35 -0.55 -21.19
C PHE A 308 -8.30 -1.63 -21.44
N VAL A 309 -7.13 -1.26 -21.98
CA VAL A 309 -6.05 -2.22 -22.24
C VAL A 309 -5.47 -2.76 -20.93
N GLY A 310 -5.28 -1.90 -19.92
CA GLY A 310 -4.84 -2.32 -18.59
C GLY A 310 -5.80 -3.32 -17.95
N ILE A 311 -7.11 -3.03 -17.99
CA ILE A 311 -8.13 -3.96 -17.49
C ILE A 311 -8.10 -5.27 -18.27
N ALA A 312 -8.03 -5.23 -19.61
CA ALA A 312 -7.99 -6.44 -20.43
C ALA A 312 -6.78 -7.33 -20.12
N ILE A 313 -5.58 -6.74 -20.00
CA ILE A 313 -4.36 -7.48 -19.65
C ILE A 313 -4.50 -8.14 -18.28
N VAL A 314 -4.91 -7.38 -17.26
CA VAL A 314 -5.06 -7.91 -15.91
C VAL A 314 -6.15 -8.97 -15.86
N ALA A 315 -7.29 -8.78 -16.54
CA ALA A 315 -8.37 -9.76 -16.57
C ALA A 315 -7.98 -11.07 -17.25
N LEU A 316 -7.24 -11.01 -18.36
CA LEU A 316 -6.73 -12.18 -19.06
C LEU A 316 -5.71 -12.94 -18.22
N LEU A 317 -4.71 -12.25 -17.69
CA LEU A 317 -3.69 -12.87 -16.83
C LEU A 317 -4.31 -13.45 -15.56
N SER A 318 -5.21 -12.70 -14.92
CA SER A 318 -5.97 -13.17 -13.76
C SER A 318 -6.70 -14.47 -14.06
N SER A 319 -7.44 -14.53 -15.17
CA SER A 319 -8.20 -15.71 -15.56
C SER A 319 -7.29 -16.91 -15.81
N VAL A 320 -6.14 -16.72 -16.46
CA VAL A 320 -5.15 -17.79 -16.68
C VAL A 320 -4.56 -18.29 -15.36
N ILE A 321 -4.15 -17.38 -14.48
CA ILE A 321 -3.51 -17.71 -13.20
C ILE A 321 -4.49 -18.42 -12.27
N TRP A 322 -5.74 -17.93 -12.14
CA TRP A 322 -6.77 -18.59 -11.33
C TRP A 322 -7.21 -19.93 -11.93
N SER A 323 -7.24 -20.07 -13.26
CA SER A 323 -7.47 -21.37 -13.91
C SER A 323 -6.36 -22.38 -13.59
N GLY A 324 -5.09 -21.95 -13.62
CA GLY A 324 -3.97 -22.74 -13.14
C GLY A 324 -4.06 -23.07 -11.65
N GLY A 325 -4.56 -22.11 -10.86
CA GLY A 325 -4.93 -22.29 -9.46
C GLY A 325 -5.94 -23.40 -9.24
N LEU A 326 -7.02 -23.41 -10.04
CA LEU A 326 -8.06 -24.42 -9.99
C LEU A 326 -7.49 -25.80 -10.34
N ALA A 327 -6.74 -25.90 -11.44
CA ALA A 327 -6.09 -27.14 -11.85
C ALA A 327 -5.18 -27.71 -10.76
N ASN A 328 -4.43 -26.85 -10.05
CA ASN A 328 -3.61 -27.27 -8.92
C ASN A 328 -4.46 -27.66 -7.70
N GLN A 329 -5.48 -26.87 -7.37
CA GLN A 329 -6.35 -27.06 -6.20
C GLN A 329 -7.18 -28.35 -6.27
N LEU A 330 -7.55 -28.81 -7.47
CA LEU A 330 -8.28 -30.07 -7.64
C LEU A 330 -7.47 -31.31 -7.21
N ASN A 331 -6.15 -31.20 -7.10
CA ASN A 331 -5.28 -32.31 -6.70
C ASN A 331 -5.17 -32.49 -5.17
N TYR A 332 -5.73 -31.59 -4.36
CA TYR A 332 -5.63 -31.68 -2.90
C TYR A 332 -6.77 -30.98 -2.17
N SER A 333 -7.00 -31.39 -0.91
CA SER A 333 -8.06 -30.81 -0.07
C SER A 333 -7.58 -30.60 1.36
N ARG A 334 -8.36 -29.87 2.18
CA ARG A 334 -8.06 -29.74 3.62
C ARG A 334 -8.09 -31.10 4.34
N THR A 335 -8.91 -32.04 3.88
CA THR A 335 -9.08 -33.37 4.48
C THR A 335 -8.05 -34.40 3.98
N ASP A 336 -7.43 -34.14 2.83
CA ASP A 336 -6.38 -34.96 2.25
C ASP A 336 -5.24 -34.05 1.76
N PRO A 337 -4.37 -33.59 2.69
CA PRO A 337 -3.27 -32.71 2.34
C PRO A 337 -2.17 -33.48 1.61
N PRO A 338 -1.55 -32.89 0.57
CA PRO A 338 -0.51 -33.56 -0.18
C PRO A 338 0.78 -33.63 0.64
N LYS A 339 1.70 -34.50 0.24
CA LYS A 339 3.05 -34.51 0.82
C LYS A 339 3.70 -33.15 0.58
N ARG A 340 4.15 -32.50 1.65
CA ARG A 340 4.77 -31.16 1.58
C ARG A 340 5.95 -31.17 0.62
N LEU A 341 5.90 -30.26 -0.34
CA LEU A 341 6.91 -30.04 -1.34
C LEU A 341 8.09 -29.28 -0.75
N ASP A 342 9.25 -29.67 -1.23
CA ASP A 342 10.54 -29.17 -0.85
C ASP A 342 11.36 -28.79 -2.09
N PHE A 343 11.96 -27.60 -2.08
CA PHE A 343 12.68 -27.08 -3.25
C PHE A 343 13.91 -27.91 -3.67
N LYS A 344 14.52 -28.71 -2.78
CA LYS A 344 15.63 -29.63 -3.11
C LYS A 344 15.16 -31.05 -3.36
N GLU A 345 14.26 -31.55 -2.51
CA GLU A 345 13.94 -32.97 -2.44
C GLU A 345 12.79 -33.36 -3.39
N SER A 346 11.95 -32.41 -3.79
CA SER A 346 10.75 -32.70 -4.61
C SER A 346 10.97 -32.61 -6.12
N GLY A 347 12.20 -32.32 -6.57
CA GLY A 347 12.56 -32.30 -8.00
C GLY A 347 11.62 -31.43 -8.85
N SER A 348 11.14 -31.97 -9.97
CA SER A 348 10.24 -31.27 -10.90
C SER A 348 8.84 -31.00 -10.34
N SER A 349 8.40 -31.72 -9.30
CA SER A 349 7.06 -31.54 -8.71
C SER A 349 6.91 -30.20 -7.98
N PHE A 350 8.02 -29.57 -7.59
CA PHE A 350 8.05 -28.23 -7.01
C PHE A 350 7.77 -27.13 -8.04
N ALA A 351 8.22 -27.30 -9.28
CA ALA A 351 8.28 -26.22 -10.27
C ALA A 351 6.90 -25.65 -10.63
N GLY A 352 5.88 -26.51 -10.83
CA GLY A 352 4.52 -26.08 -11.19
C GLY A 352 3.89 -25.19 -10.11
N PRO A 353 3.72 -25.70 -8.87
CA PRO A 353 3.18 -24.92 -7.75
C PRO A 353 4.01 -23.66 -7.42
N PHE A 354 5.33 -23.71 -7.59
CA PHE A 354 6.21 -22.56 -7.40
C PHE A 354 5.94 -21.45 -8.43
N VAL A 355 5.88 -21.79 -9.72
CA VAL A 355 5.58 -20.82 -10.80
C VAL A 355 4.19 -20.23 -10.59
N LEU A 356 3.20 -21.05 -10.21
CA LEU A 356 1.87 -20.57 -9.88
C LEU A 356 1.91 -19.55 -8.72
N TYR A 357 2.67 -19.83 -7.66
CA TYR A 357 2.82 -18.92 -6.54
C TYR A 357 3.52 -17.60 -6.90
N PHE A 358 4.56 -17.66 -7.74
CA PHE A 358 5.18 -16.48 -8.33
C PHE A 358 4.17 -15.64 -9.14
N CYS A 359 3.37 -16.30 -9.97
CA CYS A 359 2.33 -15.65 -10.76
C CYS A 359 1.25 -14.99 -9.89
N TYR A 360 0.90 -15.55 -8.72
CA TYR A 360 0.01 -14.89 -7.78
C TYR A 360 0.56 -13.55 -7.27
N GLY A 361 1.85 -13.49 -6.93
CA GLY A 361 2.49 -12.23 -6.51
C GLY A 361 2.53 -11.20 -7.64
N LEU A 362 2.79 -11.64 -8.87
CA LEU A 362 2.72 -10.77 -10.04
C LEU A 362 1.30 -10.22 -10.27
N LEU A 363 0.29 -11.09 -10.21
CA LEU A 363 -1.12 -10.71 -10.40
C LEU A 363 -1.60 -9.73 -9.32
N ASP A 364 -1.23 -9.97 -8.07
CA ASP A 364 -1.56 -9.10 -6.95
C ASP A 364 -1.11 -7.65 -7.21
N ALA A 365 0.19 -7.46 -7.50
CA ALA A 365 0.70 -6.13 -7.80
C ALA A 365 0.03 -5.51 -9.03
N MET A 366 -0.22 -6.31 -10.07
CA MET A 366 -0.87 -5.80 -11.28
C MET A 366 -2.30 -5.32 -11.00
N PHE A 367 -3.06 -6.10 -10.23
CA PHE A 367 -4.44 -5.78 -9.86
C PHE A 367 -4.51 -4.55 -8.95
N GLN A 368 -3.69 -4.49 -7.90
CA GLN A 368 -3.66 -3.34 -7.01
C GLN A 368 -3.25 -2.07 -7.74
N SER A 369 -2.19 -2.11 -8.56
CA SER A 369 -1.74 -0.95 -9.33
C SER A 369 -2.79 -0.48 -10.34
N LEU A 370 -3.54 -1.40 -10.96
CA LEU A 370 -4.66 -1.03 -11.84
C LEU A 370 -5.75 -0.27 -11.08
N VAL A 371 -6.21 -0.78 -9.94
CA VAL A 371 -7.28 -0.12 -9.17
C VAL A 371 -6.81 1.23 -8.63
N TYR A 372 -5.57 1.33 -8.14
CA TYR A 372 -4.97 2.59 -7.71
C TYR A 372 -4.85 3.61 -8.84
N TRP A 373 -4.46 3.17 -10.03
CA TRP A 373 -4.39 4.03 -11.20
C TRP A 373 -5.78 4.56 -11.56
N VAL A 374 -6.80 3.69 -11.58
CA VAL A 374 -8.19 4.11 -11.82
C VAL A 374 -8.62 5.16 -10.79
N ILE A 375 -8.44 4.91 -9.49
CA ILE A 375 -8.72 5.88 -8.42
C ILE A 375 -7.99 7.21 -8.66
N GLY A 376 -6.70 7.13 -9.01
CA GLY A 376 -5.85 8.29 -9.33
C GLY A 376 -6.35 9.12 -10.50
N THR A 377 -7.08 8.52 -11.43
CA THR A 377 -7.66 9.24 -12.58
C THR A 377 -9.02 9.87 -12.31
N LEU A 378 -9.68 9.55 -11.19
CA LEU A 378 -11.03 10.05 -10.86
C LEU A 378 -11.03 11.38 -10.10
N ALA A 379 -9.89 11.80 -9.56
CA ALA A 379 -9.75 13.00 -8.74
C ALA A 379 -8.52 13.80 -9.19
N ASP A 380 -8.71 15.08 -9.48
CA ASP A 380 -7.64 16.00 -9.88
C ASP A 380 -6.99 16.72 -8.68
N ASP A 381 -7.71 16.80 -7.55
CA ASP A 381 -7.21 17.37 -6.31
C ASP A 381 -6.75 16.28 -5.31
N SER A 382 -5.75 16.62 -4.50
CA SER A 382 -5.13 15.67 -3.57
C SER A 382 -6.02 15.30 -2.38
N GLU A 383 -6.99 16.14 -2.02
CA GLU A 383 -7.87 15.91 -0.86
C GLU A 383 -8.91 14.84 -1.20
N THR A 384 -9.60 14.99 -2.34
CA THR A 384 -10.53 13.99 -2.87
C THR A 384 -9.83 12.66 -3.15
N LEU A 385 -8.63 12.70 -3.73
CA LEU A 385 -7.85 11.48 -3.99
C LEU A 385 -7.46 10.75 -2.69
N SER A 386 -7.12 11.50 -1.63
CA SER A 386 -6.86 10.96 -0.30
C SER A 386 -8.10 10.26 0.26
N ARG A 387 -9.28 10.89 0.15
CA ARG A 387 -10.56 10.30 0.60
C ARG A 387 -10.92 9.04 -0.19
N TYR A 388 -10.75 9.03 -1.50
CA TYR A 388 -10.98 7.85 -2.35
C TYR A 388 -10.04 6.70 -1.98
N THR A 389 -8.77 7.01 -1.71
CA THR A 389 -7.78 6.04 -1.25
C THR A 389 -8.13 5.49 0.14
N GLY A 390 -8.60 6.35 1.05
CA GLY A 390 -9.08 5.97 2.38
C GLY A 390 -10.28 5.03 2.30
N PHE A 391 -11.26 5.34 1.46
CA PHE A 391 -12.40 4.46 1.18
C PHE A 391 -11.95 3.10 0.64
N TYR A 392 -11.07 3.09 -0.38
CA TYR A 392 -10.51 1.86 -0.93
C TYR A 392 -9.83 1.01 0.15
N LYS A 393 -8.98 1.61 0.99
CA LYS A 393 -8.30 0.90 2.09
C LYS A 393 -9.26 0.39 3.16
N GLY A 394 -10.32 1.12 3.48
CA GLY A 394 -11.35 0.70 4.43
C GLY A 394 -12.11 -0.53 3.92
N VAL A 395 -12.59 -0.49 2.68
CA VAL A 395 -13.30 -1.62 2.03
C VAL A 395 -12.36 -2.82 1.85
N GLN A 396 -11.12 -2.59 1.42
CA GLN A 396 -10.06 -3.61 1.33
C GLN A 396 -9.83 -4.31 2.68
N SER A 397 -9.76 -3.54 3.76
CA SER A 397 -9.53 -4.10 5.10
C SER A 397 -10.74 -4.92 5.58
N ALA A 398 -11.96 -4.45 5.32
CA ALA A 398 -13.17 -5.22 5.62
C ALA A 398 -13.21 -6.56 4.87
N GLY A 399 -12.90 -6.55 3.57
CA GLY A 399 -12.80 -7.77 2.76
C GLY A 399 -11.73 -8.74 3.28
N ALA A 400 -10.54 -8.22 3.60
CA ALA A 400 -9.46 -9.02 4.18
C ALA A 400 -9.87 -9.67 5.51
N ALA A 401 -10.52 -8.94 6.42
CA ALA A 401 -11.00 -9.48 7.69
C ALA A 401 -11.97 -10.67 7.49
N VAL A 402 -12.89 -10.55 6.54
CA VAL A 402 -13.80 -11.66 6.18
C VAL A 402 -13.02 -12.85 5.61
N ALA A 403 -12.06 -12.62 4.73
CA ALA A 403 -11.26 -13.68 4.12
C ALA A 403 -10.46 -14.50 5.15
N TRP A 404 -9.80 -13.83 6.10
CA TRP A 404 -9.08 -14.52 7.19
C TRP A 404 -10.02 -15.34 8.08
N GLN A 405 -11.23 -14.82 8.34
CA GLN A 405 -12.22 -15.55 9.13
C GLN A 405 -12.79 -16.76 8.38
N MET A 406 -12.95 -16.70 7.06
CA MET A 406 -13.34 -17.85 6.25
C MET A 406 -12.32 -19.00 6.36
N ASP A 407 -11.02 -18.70 6.32
CA ASP A 407 -9.97 -19.70 6.51
C ASP A 407 -9.98 -20.27 7.94
N THR A 408 -10.23 -19.44 8.98
CA THR A 408 -10.44 -19.91 10.37
C THR A 408 -11.61 -20.89 10.48
N LEU A 409 -12.72 -20.59 9.80
CA LEU A 409 -13.91 -21.45 9.78
C LEU A 409 -13.73 -22.71 8.92
N LYS A 410 -12.52 -22.91 8.36
CA LYS A 410 -12.14 -24.07 7.55
C LYS A 410 -13.06 -24.27 6.35
N VAL A 411 -13.48 -23.17 5.72
CA VAL A 411 -14.20 -23.21 4.45
C VAL A 411 -13.38 -24.01 3.43
N SER A 412 -14.05 -24.72 2.51
CA SER A 412 -13.34 -25.55 1.55
C SER A 412 -12.38 -24.71 0.69
N LEU A 413 -11.20 -25.24 0.39
CA LEU A 413 -10.18 -24.54 -0.40
C LEU A 413 -10.69 -24.15 -1.79
N LEU A 414 -11.53 -25.01 -2.37
CA LEU A 414 -12.18 -24.77 -3.64
C LEU A 414 -13.16 -23.60 -3.54
N SER A 415 -13.94 -23.52 -2.46
CA SER A 415 -14.85 -22.39 -2.22
C SER A 415 -14.09 -21.08 -2.07
N GLU A 416 -12.98 -21.07 -1.33
CA GLU A 416 -12.12 -19.88 -1.20
C GLU A 416 -11.54 -19.45 -2.55
N LEU A 417 -11.08 -20.40 -3.38
CA LEU A 417 -10.61 -20.12 -4.74
C LEU A 417 -11.73 -19.51 -5.59
N VAL A 418 -12.90 -20.14 -5.63
CA VAL A 418 -14.04 -19.70 -6.44
C VAL A 418 -14.52 -18.31 -6.02
N VAL A 419 -14.56 -18.02 -4.71
CA VAL A 419 -14.90 -16.69 -4.21
C VAL A 419 -13.86 -15.66 -4.64
N ASN A 420 -12.57 -15.96 -4.50
CA ASN A 420 -11.50 -15.06 -4.95
C ASN A 420 -11.55 -14.77 -6.45
N TRP A 421 -11.67 -15.81 -7.26
CA TRP A 421 -11.75 -15.68 -8.71
C TRP A 421 -13.02 -14.93 -9.11
N GLY A 422 -14.18 -15.29 -8.53
CA GLY A 422 -15.45 -14.65 -8.79
C GLY A 422 -15.46 -13.16 -8.44
N LEU A 423 -14.98 -12.77 -7.26
CA LEU A 423 -14.90 -11.37 -6.84
C LEU A 423 -13.97 -10.55 -7.76
N MET A 424 -12.83 -11.13 -8.14
CA MET A 424 -11.86 -10.45 -9.01
C MET A 424 -12.41 -10.30 -10.43
N THR A 425 -13.00 -11.35 -10.99
CA THR A 425 -13.65 -11.29 -12.32
C THR A 425 -14.83 -10.33 -12.31
N LEU A 426 -15.62 -10.30 -11.24
CA LEU A 426 -16.73 -9.37 -11.08
C LEU A 426 -16.24 -7.92 -11.07
N SER A 427 -15.04 -7.64 -10.56
CA SER A 427 -14.52 -6.27 -10.54
C SER A 427 -14.26 -5.67 -11.93
N TYR A 428 -13.88 -6.49 -12.93
CA TYR A 428 -13.47 -5.96 -14.25
C TYR A 428 -14.59 -5.25 -15.00
N PRO A 429 -15.82 -5.79 -15.14
CA PRO A 429 -16.93 -5.07 -15.74
C PRO A 429 -17.21 -3.72 -15.07
N PHE A 430 -17.16 -3.65 -13.74
CA PHE A 430 -17.41 -2.40 -13.02
C PHE A 430 -16.30 -1.38 -13.29
N LEU A 431 -15.04 -1.82 -13.34
CA LEU A 431 -13.92 -0.97 -13.75
C LEU A 431 -14.06 -0.51 -15.20
N ILE A 432 -14.53 -1.35 -16.13
CA ILE A 432 -14.78 -0.97 -17.53
C ILE A 432 -15.85 0.12 -17.62
N VAL A 433 -16.98 -0.07 -16.91
CA VAL A 433 -18.07 0.93 -16.82
C VAL A 433 -17.52 2.24 -16.26
N LEU A 434 -16.71 2.16 -15.20
CA LEU A 434 -16.10 3.34 -14.60
C LEU A 434 -15.13 4.06 -15.54
N VAL A 435 -14.26 3.32 -16.24
CA VAL A 435 -13.35 3.89 -17.25
C VAL A 435 -14.13 4.56 -18.39
N TYR A 436 -15.23 3.92 -18.84
CA TYR A 436 -16.04 4.45 -19.93
C TYR A 436 -16.75 5.76 -19.55
N PHE A 437 -17.39 5.81 -18.38
CA PHE A 437 -18.22 6.96 -17.98
C PHE A 437 -17.48 8.05 -17.21
N ALA A 438 -16.45 7.71 -16.43
CA ALA A 438 -15.84 8.65 -15.48
C ALA A 438 -14.48 9.20 -15.93
N MET A 439 -13.77 8.53 -16.83
CA MET A 439 -12.49 9.03 -17.33
C MET A 439 -12.73 9.86 -18.58
N THR A 440 -12.31 11.12 -18.58
CA THR A 440 -12.41 12.02 -19.74
C THR A 440 -11.01 12.22 -20.30
N ASP A 441 -10.85 12.30 -21.62
CA ASP A 441 -9.53 12.53 -22.23
C ASP A 441 -9.14 14.01 -22.06
N GLN A 442 -7.87 14.29 -21.74
CA GLN A 442 -7.41 15.64 -21.38
C GLN A 442 -7.61 16.70 -22.47
N THR A 443 -7.79 16.29 -23.73
CA THR A 443 -8.13 17.17 -24.86
C THR A 443 -9.49 17.85 -24.67
N GLU A 444 -10.47 17.19 -24.05
CA GLU A 444 -11.79 17.80 -23.79
C GLU A 444 -11.72 18.84 -22.65
N ASN A 445 -10.90 18.59 -21.61
CA ASN A 445 -10.72 19.56 -20.52
C ASN A 445 -9.96 20.82 -20.99
N MET A 446 -9.00 20.71 -21.92
CA MET A 446 -8.35 21.89 -22.51
C MET A 446 -9.33 22.69 -23.37
N GLU A 447 -10.20 22.05 -24.15
CA GLU A 447 -11.24 22.75 -24.93
C GLU A 447 -12.30 23.40 -24.04
N GLU A 448 -12.75 22.78 -22.95
CA GLU A 448 -13.68 23.40 -21.99
C GLU A 448 -13.03 24.57 -21.25
N THR A 449 -11.78 24.43 -20.83
CA THR A 449 -11.05 25.53 -20.16
C THR A 449 -10.85 26.70 -21.13
N THR A 450 -10.56 26.42 -22.42
CA THR A 450 -10.38 27.44 -23.46
C THR A 450 -11.71 28.10 -23.84
N LYS A 451 -12.83 27.36 -23.89
CA LYS A 451 -14.18 27.92 -24.07
C LYS A 451 -14.65 28.74 -22.87
N ALA A 452 -14.25 28.38 -21.65
CA ALA A 452 -14.53 29.16 -20.45
C ALA A 452 -13.67 30.44 -20.34
N THR A 453 -12.60 30.58 -21.14
CA THR A 453 -11.73 31.76 -21.20
C THR A 453 -11.85 32.55 -22.51
N ASP A 454 -12.92 32.36 -23.29
CA ASP A 454 -13.16 33.17 -24.49
C ASP A 454 -13.61 34.60 -24.11
N PRO A 455 -12.83 35.68 -24.35
CA PRO A 455 -13.11 37.03 -23.84
C PRO A 455 -14.09 37.85 -24.70
N SER A 456 -14.94 37.23 -25.52
CA SER A 456 -15.67 37.96 -26.57
C SER A 456 -16.99 38.63 -26.14
N LEU A 457 -17.39 38.57 -24.86
CA LEU A 457 -18.51 39.38 -24.33
C LEU A 457 -18.33 39.70 -22.85
N ASP A 458 -17.54 40.72 -22.52
CA ASP A 458 -17.94 41.69 -21.48
C ASP A 458 -17.10 42.97 -21.59
N ASN A 459 -17.60 43.93 -22.38
CA ASN A 459 -17.04 45.27 -22.46
C ASN A 459 -17.87 46.20 -21.57
N SER A 460 -18.03 45.85 -20.30
CA SER A 460 -18.49 46.77 -19.26
C SER A 460 -18.36 46.11 -17.89
N ILE A 461 -17.38 46.51 -17.08
CA ILE A 461 -17.56 46.85 -15.65
C ILE A 461 -16.21 47.27 -15.04
N HIS A 462 -16.28 48.40 -14.35
CA HIS A 462 -15.24 49.15 -13.65
C HIS A 462 -14.13 48.37 -12.94
N VAL A 463 -12.90 48.81 -13.20
CA VAL A 463 -11.74 48.71 -12.32
C VAL A 463 -12.08 49.27 -10.94
N ARG A 464 -12.13 48.41 -9.92
CA ARG A 464 -11.95 48.82 -8.51
C ARG A 464 -10.57 48.36 -8.04
N SER A 465 -9.68 49.34 -7.96
CA SER A 465 -8.41 49.29 -7.23
C SER A 465 -8.66 48.99 -5.74
N CYS A 466 -8.03 47.94 -5.20
CA CYS A 466 -7.87 47.79 -3.75
C CYS A 466 -6.82 48.79 -3.23
N PRO A 467 -7.09 49.55 -2.15
CA PRO A 467 -6.10 50.44 -1.58
C PRO A 467 -5.11 49.69 -0.67
N ASN A 468 -3.83 49.97 -0.88
CA ASN A 468 -2.79 49.84 0.14
C ASN A 468 -3.18 50.64 1.40
N LYS A 469 -2.99 50.06 2.58
CA LYS A 469 -2.91 50.80 3.84
C LYS A 469 -1.54 50.56 4.48
N ASP A 470 -0.69 51.56 4.31
CA ASP A 470 0.18 52.27 5.28
C ASP A 470 0.78 51.46 6.44
N GLN A 471 2.12 51.36 6.56
CA GLN A 471 3.06 52.36 7.10
C GLN A 471 2.68 52.94 8.48
N GLY A 472 3.65 52.86 9.39
CA GLY A 472 3.50 53.08 10.82
C GLY A 472 3.21 54.52 11.27
N SER A 473 2.86 54.64 12.54
CA SER A 473 3.11 55.82 13.34
C SER A 473 3.23 55.44 14.81
N SER A 474 4.38 55.78 15.40
CA SER A 474 4.59 55.93 16.84
C SER A 474 3.59 56.94 17.42
N TYR A 475 3.16 56.77 18.68
CA TYR A 475 3.18 57.76 19.77
C TYR A 475 2.52 57.15 21.02
N LEU A 476 3.26 57.26 22.13
CA LEU A 476 3.00 56.88 23.54
C LEU A 476 3.12 55.40 23.92
#